data_AF-A0A228K6R6-F1
#
_entry.id   AF-A0A228K6R6-F1
#
_cell.length_a   1.000
_cell.length_b   1.000
_cell.length_c   1.000
_cell.angle_alpha   90.00
_cell.angle_beta   90.00
_cell.angle_gamma   90.00
#
_symmetry.space_group_name_H-M   'P 1'
#
loop_
_entity.id
_entity.type
_entity.pdbx_description
1 polymer ?
#
loop_
_entity_poly.entity_id
_entity_poly.type
_entity_poly.pdbx_seq_one_letter_code
_entity_poly.pdbx_strand_id
1 'polypeptide(L)'
;MNQTTIQQPSFAFVAASWAALLAGFAAFLIGLWNAGMQLNEKGYYFTVLVFGLYAAISLQKSVRDRAEGIPVTGIYYGLSWIALLLSIALLVVGLFNATLQLSEKGFYAMSFVLALFGSVAVQKNTRDLQNAKPRYSDAESAPSVQE
;
A
#
# COMPACT_ATOMS: atom_id res chain seq x y z
N MET A 1 17.59 18.48 25.22
CA MET A 1 16.39 18.16 24.42
C MET A 1 16.83 17.91 23.00
N ASN A 2 16.93 16.65 22.55
CA ASN A 2 17.24 16.38 21.14
C ASN A 2 15.99 16.71 20.33
N GLN A 3 16.03 17.80 19.55
CA GLN A 3 15.02 18.07 18.55
C GLN A 3 15.21 17.05 17.43
N THR A 4 14.38 16.00 17.43
CA THR A 4 14.33 15.05 16.31
C THR A 4 13.69 15.77 15.13
N THR A 5 14.50 16.36 14.26
CA THR A 5 14.02 17.00 13.03
C THR A 5 13.35 15.94 12.17
N ILE A 6 12.04 16.01 12.00
CA ILE A 6 11.29 15.11 11.11
C ILE A 6 11.72 15.42 9.68
N GLN A 7 12.57 14.57 9.10
CA GLN A 7 13.05 14.76 7.74
C GLN A 7 11.93 14.43 6.75
N GLN A 8 11.47 15.44 6.00
CA GLN A 8 10.48 15.26 4.94
C GLN A 8 11.06 14.41 3.80
N PRO A 9 10.29 13.46 3.22
CA PRO A 9 10.75 12.74 2.04
C PRO A 9 10.86 13.71 0.86
N SER A 10 11.86 13.51 0.01
CA SER A 10 12.09 14.36 -1.15
C SER A 10 10.96 14.19 -2.18
N PHE A 11 10.68 15.26 -2.94
CA PHE A 11 9.70 15.21 -4.03
C PHE A 11 9.99 14.07 -5.02
N ALA A 12 11.27 13.86 -5.35
CA ALA A 12 11.70 12.78 -6.25
C ALA A 12 11.33 11.39 -5.69
N PHE A 13 11.52 11.17 -4.38
CA PHE A 13 11.18 9.89 -3.75
C PHE A 13 9.66 9.67 -3.70
N VAL A 14 8.88 10.71 -3.41
CA VAL A 14 7.41 10.66 -3.45
C VAL A 14 6.93 10.30 -4.87
N ALA A 15 7.43 11.00 -5.89
CA ALA A 15 7.09 10.74 -7.28
C ALA A 15 7.47 9.31 -7.72
N ALA A 16 8.67 8.85 -7.35
CA ALA A 16 9.11 7.48 -7.66
C ALA A 16 8.22 6.42 -7.00
N SER A 17 7.78 6.62 -5.76
CA SER A 17 6.88 5.68 -5.07
C SER A 17 5.51 5.58 -5.75
N TRP A 18 4.94 6.71 -6.17
CA TRP A 18 3.69 6.73 -6.94
C TRP A 18 3.85 6.11 -8.31
N ALA A 19 4.96 6.39 -9.01
CA ALA A 19 5.26 5.77 -10.29
C ALA A 19 5.38 4.24 -10.16
N ALA A 20 6.02 3.72 -9.11
CA ALA A 20 6.12 2.29 -8.85
C ALA A 20 4.74 1.66 -8.61
N LEU A 21 3.91 2.27 -7.74
CA LEU A 21 2.55 1.78 -7.48
C LEU A 21 1.71 1.74 -8.76
N LEU A 22 1.67 2.86 -9.49
CA LEU A 22 0.87 2.99 -10.70
C LEU A 22 1.37 2.07 -11.81
N ALA A 23 2.69 1.95 -11.99
CA ALA A 23 3.27 1.03 -12.97
C ALA A 23 2.92 -0.42 -12.64
N GLY A 24 3.11 -0.87 -11.39
CA GLY A 24 2.77 -2.23 -10.98
C GLY A 24 1.28 -2.52 -11.14
N PHE A 25 0.42 -1.61 -10.67
CA PHE A 25 -1.03 -1.76 -10.76
C PHE A 25 -1.52 -1.77 -12.22
N ALA A 26 -1.12 -0.78 -13.02
CA ALA A 26 -1.53 -0.67 -14.41
C ALA A 26 -0.98 -1.82 -15.26
N ALA A 27 0.28 -2.22 -15.07
CA ALA A 27 0.86 -3.37 -15.77
C ALA A 27 0.05 -4.64 -15.49
N PHE A 28 -0.30 -4.90 -14.23
CA PHE A 28 -1.11 -6.06 -13.86
C PHE A 28 -2.49 -6.02 -14.55
N LEU A 29 -3.17 -4.88 -14.55
CA LEU A 29 -4.48 -4.71 -15.21
C LEU A 29 -4.41 -4.85 -16.73
N ILE A 30 -3.38 -4.28 -17.37
CA ILE A 30 -3.13 -4.42 -18.80
C ILE A 30 -2.88 -5.89 -19.14
N GLY A 31 -2.12 -6.60 -18.30
CA GLY A 31 -1.96 -8.04 -18.42
C GLY A 31 -3.31 -8.75 -18.41
N LEU A 32 -4.14 -8.52 -17.39
CA LEU A 32 -5.48 -9.14 -17.30
C LEU A 32 -6.38 -8.81 -18.50
N TRP A 33 -6.32 -7.58 -18.99
CA TRP A 33 -7.09 -7.18 -20.16
C TRP A 33 -6.72 -8.02 -21.38
N ASN A 34 -5.42 -8.20 -21.64
CA ASN A 34 -4.89 -8.91 -22.80
C ASN A 34 -4.89 -10.45 -22.66
N ALA A 35 -4.90 -10.98 -21.44
CA ALA A 35 -4.85 -12.42 -21.23
C ALA A 35 -6.10 -13.12 -21.77
N GLY A 36 -5.90 -14.29 -22.41
CA GLY A 36 -6.95 -15.18 -22.91
C GLY A 36 -7.69 -15.97 -21.82
N MET A 37 -7.94 -15.35 -20.67
CA MET A 37 -8.63 -15.95 -19.52
C MET A 37 -10.13 -15.70 -19.56
N GLN A 38 -10.89 -16.55 -18.87
CA GLN A 38 -12.30 -16.29 -18.60
C GLN A 38 -12.49 -15.08 -17.67
N LEU A 39 -13.66 -14.43 -17.72
CA LEU A 39 -13.93 -13.20 -16.96
C LEU A 39 -13.84 -13.41 -15.44
N ASN A 40 -14.32 -14.55 -14.94
CA ASN A 40 -14.21 -14.95 -13.54
C ASN A 40 -12.75 -15.13 -13.09
N GLU A 41 -11.89 -15.71 -13.93
CA GLU A 41 -10.44 -15.82 -13.66
C GLU A 41 -9.78 -14.45 -13.61
N LYS A 42 -10.10 -13.55 -14.55
CA LYS A 42 -9.63 -12.16 -14.51
C LYS A 42 -10.07 -11.46 -13.23
N GLY A 43 -11.33 -11.66 -12.84
CA GLY A 43 -11.90 -11.16 -11.59
C GLY A 43 -11.14 -11.66 -10.37
N TYR A 44 -10.83 -12.95 -10.31
CA TYR A 44 -10.03 -13.55 -9.24
C TYR A 44 -8.69 -12.84 -9.07
N TYR A 45 -7.90 -12.68 -10.13
CA TYR A 45 -6.60 -12.01 -10.04
C TYR A 45 -6.70 -10.53 -9.70
N PHE A 46 -7.70 -9.83 -10.24
CA PHE A 46 -7.96 -8.45 -9.88
C PHE A 46 -8.28 -8.30 -8.39
N THR A 47 -9.17 -9.14 -7.86
CA THR A 47 -9.50 -9.14 -6.43
C THR A 47 -8.28 -9.46 -5.59
N VAL A 48 -7.44 -10.43 -5.99
CA VAL A 48 -6.18 -10.76 -5.31
C VAL A 48 -5.23 -9.56 -5.27
N LEU A 49 -5.08 -8.82 -6.38
CA LEU A 49 -4.29 -7.60 -6.45
C LEU A 49 -4.79 -6.56 -5.44
N VAL A 50 -6.06 -6.16 -5.52
CA VAL A 50 -6.62 -5.11 -4.65
C VAL A 50 -6.62 -5.55 -3.18
N PHE A 51 -6.95 -6.81 -2.90
CA PHE A 51 -6.91 -7.38 -1.56
C PHE A 51 -5.50 -7.36 -0.97
N GLY A 52 -4.48 -7.75 -1.75
CA GLY A 52 -3.09 -7.69 -1.33
C GLY A 52 -2.62 -6.27 -1.03
N LEU A 53 -2.96 -5.30 -1.89
CA LEU A 53 -2.65 -3.89 -1.65
C LEU A 53 -3.27 -3.37 -0.34
N TYR A 54 -4.55 -3.65 -0.13
CA TYR A 54 -5.26 -3.29 1.10
C TYR A 54 -4.62 -3.94 2.34
N ALA A 55 -4.31 -5.23 2.26
CA ALA A 55 -3.73 -5.99 3.35
C ALA A 55 -2.32 -5.48 3.72
N ALA A 56 -1.48 -5.18 2.73
CA ALA A 56 -0.14 -4.62 2.96
C ALA A 56 -0.20 -3.25 3.65
N ILE A 57 -1.08 -2.35 3.18
CA ILE A 57 -1.32 -1.04 3.78
C ILE A 57 -1.82 -1.17 5.23
N SER A 58 -2.76 -2.09 5.47
CA SER A 58 -3.36 -2.35 6.78
C SER A 58 -2.34 -2.94 7.76
N LEU A 59 -1.51 -3.87 7.28
CA LEU A 59 -0.45 -4.47 8.08
C LEU A 59 0.62 -3.43 8.42
N GLN A 60 1.10 -2.67 7.43
CA GLN A 60 2.09 -1.62 7.64
C GLN A 60 1.60 -0.60 8.67
N LYS A 61 0.35 -0.17 8.54
CA LYS A 61 -0.29 0.73 9.51
C LYS A 61 -0.31 0.11 10.90
N SER A 62 -0.74 -1.14 11.03
CA SER A 62 -0.85 -1.81 12.32
C SER A 62 0.50 -2.01 13.01
N VAL A 63 1.54 -2.39 12.26
CA VAL A 63 2.92 -2.53 12.76
C VAL A 63 3.44 -1.19 13.26
N ARG A 64 3.26 -0.13 12.46
CA ARG A 64 3.65 1.24 12.83
C ARG A 64 2.92 1.70 14.08
N ASP A 65 1.59 1.62 14.09
CA ASP A 65 0.76 2.14 15.18
C ASP A 65 1.18 1.50 16.52
N ARG A 66 1.46 0.20 16.52
CA ARG A 66 2.02 -0.49 17.70
C ARG A 66 3.40 0.02 18.10
N ALA A 67 4.28 0.30 17.14
CA ALA A 67 5.62 0.85 17.41
C ALA A 67 5.56 2.30 17.93
N GLU A 68 4.54 3.06 17.54
CA GLU A 68 4.27 4.44 17.99
C GLU A 68 3.42 4.48 19.28
N GLY A 69 3.05 3.33 19.86
CA GLY A 69 2.24 3.24 21.08
C GLY A 69 0.74 3.50 20.89
N ILE A 70 0.28 3.58 19.64
CA ILE A 70 -1.14 3.69 19.29
C ILE A 70 -1.79 2.30 19.43
N PRO A 71 -2.91 2.16 20.17
CA PRO A 71 -3.52 0.87 20.43
C PRO A 71 -4.06 0.23 19.15
N VAL A 72 -3.64 -1.01 18.88
CA VAL A 72 -4.14 -1.86 17.79
C VAL A 72 -4.52 -3.22 18.34
N THR A 73 -5.78 -3.62 18.14
CA THR A 73 -6.29 -4.90 18.65
C THR A 73 -5.48 -6.09 18.13
N GLY A 74 -5.33 -7.14 18.95
CA GLY A 74 -4.67 -8.38 18.56
C GLY A 74 -5.27 -8.99 17.29
N ILE A 75 -6.61 -8.99 17.22
CA ILE A 75 -7.38 -9.57 16.13
C ILE A 75 -7.11 -8.82 14.81
N TYR A 76 -7.16 -7.48 14.79
CA TYR A 76 -6.93 -6.73 13.55
C TYR A 76 -5.51 -6.90 13.00
N TYR A 77 -4.52 -6.93 13.89
CA TYR A 77 -3.13 -7.20 13.51
C TYR A 77 -2.94 -8.61 12.92
N GLY A 78 -3.51 -9.62 13.59
CA GLY A 78 -3.49 -11.00 13.10
C GLY A 78 -4.19 -11.17 11.75
N LEU A 79 -5.37 -10.56 11.59
CA LEU A 79 -6.11 -10.56 10.33
C LEU A 79 -5.34 -9.87 9.21
N SER A 80 -4.66 -8.75 9.48
CA SER A 80 -3.86 -8.05 8.48
C SER A 80 -2.70 -8.91 7.95
N TRP A 81 -2.02 -9.65 8.85
CA TRP A 81 -1.00 -10.62 8.47
C TRP A 81 -1.57 -11.77 7.63
N ILE A 82 -2.64 -12.39 8.11
CA ILE A 82 -3.29 -13.50 7.41
C ILE A 82 -3.78 -13.06 6.03
N ALA A 83 -4.40 -11.89 5.92
CA ALA A 83 -4.87 -11.33 4.65
C ALA A 83 -3.73 -11.13 3.65
N LEU A 84 -2.60 -10.58 4.09
CA LEU A 84 -1.45 -10.39 3.21
C LEU A 84 -0.88 -11.73 2.73
N LEU A 85 -0.68 -12.68 3.65
CA LEU A 85 -0.19 -14.02 3.30
C LEU A 85 -1.16 -14.77 2.37
N LEU A 86 -2.47 -14.66 2.61
CA LEU A 86 -3.49 -15.24 1.73
C LEU A 86 -3.45 -14.62 0.34
N SER A 87 -3.31 -13.30 0.22
CA SER A 87 -3.23 -12.66 -1.10
C SER A 87 -2.03 -13.18 -1.92
N ILE A 88 -0.87 -13.35 -1.27
CA ILE A 88 0.34 -13.89 -1.89
C ILE A 88 0.13 -15.36 -2.26
N ALA A 89 -0.40 -16.16 -1.33
CA ALA A 89 -0.65 -17.58 -1.56
C ALA A 89 -1.66 -17.81 -2.71
N LEU A 90 -2.75 -17.05 -2.74
CA LEU A 90 -3.76 -17.09 -3.80
C LEU A 90 -3.17 -16.68 -5.16
N LEU A 91 -2.30 -15.67 -5.21
CA LEU A 91 -1.60 -15.32 -6.45
C LEU A 91 -0.72 -16.48 -6.91
N VAL A 92 0.11 -17.04 -6.03
CA VAL A 92 1.03 -18.14 -6.36
C VAL A 92 0.26 -19.36 -6.85
N VAL A 93 -0.76 -19.81 -6.11
CA VAL A 93 -1.59 -20.95 -6.49
C VAL A 93 -2.34 -20.69 -7.79
N GLY A 94 -2.90 -19.49 -7.95
CA GLY A 94 -3.56 -19.08 -9.19
C GLY A 94 -2.62 -19.20 -10.37
N LEU A 95 -1.47 -18.51 -10.32
CA LEU A 95 -0.50 -18.50 -11.42
C LEU A 95 0.07 -19.89 -11.68
N PHE A 96 0.28 -20.70 -10.65
CA PHE A 96 0.75 -22.08 -10.82
C PHE A 96 -0.23 -22.90 -11.66
N ASN A 97 -1.53 -22.78 -11.38
CA ASN A 97 -2.59 -23.52 -12.07
C ASN A 97 -3.07 -22.88 -13.38
N ALA A 98 -2.75 -21.60 -13.62
CA ALA A 98 -3.16 -20.91 -14.84
C ALA A 98 -2.50 -21.49 -16.09
N THR A 99 -3.27 -21.60 -17.17
CA THR A 99 -2.81 -21.95 -18.53
C THR A 99 -2.20 -20.74 -19.23
N LEU A 100 -1.28 -20.06 -18.55
CA LEU A 100 -0.49 -18.94 -19.07
C LEU A 100 0.93 -19.40 -19.43
N GLN A 101 1.59 -18.66 -20.31
CA GLN A 101 3.02 -18.82 -20.52
C GLN A 101 3.81 -18.44 -19.25
N LEU A 102 5.00 -19.02 -19.08
CA LEU A 102 5.83 -18.75 -17.91
C LEU A 102 6.22 -17.26 -17.80
N SER A 103 6.44 -16.59 -18.94
CA SER A 103 6.70 -15.15 -19.01
C SER A 103 5.53 -14.32 -18.49
N GLU A 104 4.29 -14.67 -18.84
CA GLU A 104 3.08 -14.01 -18.35
C GLU A 104 2.91 -14.22 -16.84
N LYS A 105 3.16 -15.44 -16.34
CA LYS A 105 3.15 -15.72 -14.89
C LYS A 105 4.18 -14.85 -14.15
N GLY A 106 5.39 -14.76 -14.67
CA GLY A 106 6.44 -13.89 -14.13
C GLY A 106 6.03 -12.42 -14.16
N PHE A 107 5.41 -11.96 -15.25
CA PHE A 107 4.91 -10.60 -15.39
C PHE A 107 3.88 -10.24 -14.31
N TYR A 108 2.90 -11.11 -14.04
CA TYR A 108 1.92 -10.89 -12.97
C TYR A 108 2.56 -10.89 -11.59
N ALA A 109 3.49 -11.80 -11.31
CA ALA A 109 4.19 -11.84 -10.03
C ALA A 109 4.99 -10.55 -9.78
N MET A 110 5.77 -10.10 -10.77
CA MET A 110 6.60 -8.90 -10.65
C MET A 110 5.77 -7.62 -10.54
N SER A 111 4.71 -7.48 -11.34
CA SER A 111 3.81 -6.32 -11.27
C SER A 111 3.05 -6.26 -9.95
N PHE A 112 2.61 -7.40 -9.41
CA PHE A 112 2.00 -7.48 -8.07
C PHE A 112 2.97 -7.08 -6.96
N VAL A 113 4.21 -7.60 -6.97
CA VAL A 113 5.24 -7.23 -5.99
C VAL A 113 5.58 -5.74 -6.07
N LEU A 114 5.71 -5.20 -7.28
CA LEU A 114 5.96 -3.78 -7.50
C LEU A 114 4.80 -2.92 -6.95
N ALA A 115 3.56 -3.34 -7.17
CA ALA A 115 2.38 -2.66 -6.65
C ALA A 115 2.32 -2.72 -5.11
N LEU A 116 2.63 -3.88 -4.50
CA LEU A 116 2.71 -4.02 -3.04
C LEU A 116 3.79 -3.11 -2.43
N PHE A 117 4.98 -3.09 -3.01
CA PHE A 117 6.05 -2.21 -2.57
C PHE A 117 5.66 -0.74 -2.72
N GLY A 118 5.14 -0.38 -3.89
CA GLY A 118 4.68 0.97 -4.20
C GLY A 118 3.60 1.45 -3.24
N SER A 119 2.64 0.62 -2.87
CA SER A 119 1.54 1.01 -1.98
C SER A 119 2.02 1.31 -0.56
N VAL A 120 2.93 0.48 -0.03
CA VAL A 120 3.56 0.70 1.28
C VAL A 120 4.41 1.98 1.27
N ALA A 121 5.18 2.20 0.20
CA ALA A 121 6.01 3.40 0.05
C ALA A 121 5.16 4.67 -0.08
N VAL A 122 4.11 4.66 -0.91
CA VAL A 122 3.17 5.77 -1.05
C VAL A 122 2.47 6.08 0.26
N GLN A 123 2.02 5.05 0.99
CA GLN A 123 1.37 5.24 2.29
C GLN A 123 2.32 5.87 3.30
N LYS A 124 3.56 5.38 3.39
CA LYS A 124 4.59 5.94 4.26
C LYS A 124 4.88 7.40 3.90
N ASN A 125 5.11 7.69 2.62
CA ASN A 125 5.40 9.04 2.13
C ASN A 125 4.26 10.02 2.41
N THR A 126 3.02 9.61 2.16
CA THR A 126 1.83 10.44 2.39
C THR A 126 1.70 10.79 3.88
N ARG A 127 1.92 9.82 4.77
CA ARG A 127 1.94 10.05 6.22
C ARG A 127 3.06 11.02 6.61
N ASP A 128 4.27 10.79 6.12
CA ASP A 128 5.44 11.59 6.50
C ASP A 128 5.27 13.05 6.06
N LEU A 129 4.67 13.29 4.88
CA LEU A 129 4.26 14.63 4.44
C LEU A 129 3.22 15.27 5.37
N GLN A 130 2.22 14.51 5.84
CA GLN A 130 1.19 15.02 6.75
C GLN A 130 1.78 15.44 8.10
N ASN A 131 2.66 14.61 8.66
CA ASN A 131 3.30 14.87 9.95
C ASN A 131 4.27 16.06 9.92
N ALA A 132 4.76 16.42 8.74
CA ALA A 132 5.76 17.47 8.59
C ALA A 132 5.17 18.84 8.20
N LYS A 133 3.86 18.95 7.94
CA LYS A 133 3.19 20.25 7.80
C LYS A 133 3.11 20.92 9.18
N PRO A 134 3.50 22.21 9.33
CA PRO A 134 3.30 22.94 10.57
C PRO A 134 1.83 22.90 10.97
N ARG A 135 1.53 22.44 12.18
CA ARG A 135 0.19 22.43 12.74
C ARG A 135 -0.16 23.83 13.23
N TYR A 136 -0.40 24.77 12.32
CA TYR A 136 -0.76 26.16 12.66
C TYR A 136 -2.10 26.53 12.00
N SER A 137 -3.20 26.48 12.77
CA SER A 137 -4.43 27.29 12.58
C SER A 137 -5.55 27.04 13.63
N ASP A 138 -5.29 26.57 14.86
CA ASP A 138 -6.35 26.47 15.89
C ASP A 138 -6.11 27.36 17.13
N ALA A 139 -5.01 28.11 17.20
CA ALA A 139 -4.63 28.90 18.38
C ALA A 139 -4.72 30.42 18.21
N GLU A 140 -5.08 30.93 17.02
CA GLU A 140 -5.03 32.38 16.72
C GLU A 140 -6.41 32.98 16.38
N SER A 141 -7.46 32.44 16.99
CA SER A 141 -8.82 33.02 16.93
C SER A 141 -9.53 32.97 18.28
N ALA A 142 -8.85 33.36 19.36
CA ALA A 142 -9.53 33.82 20.56
C ALA A 142 -9.54 35.35 20.52
N PRO A 143 -10.71 36.02 20.44
CA PRO A 143 -10.75 37.47 20.51
C PRO A 143 -10.17 37.91 21.87
N SER A 144 -9.24 38.87 21.84
CA SER A 144 -8.78 39.55 23.04
C SER A 144 -9.97 40.27 23.67
N VAL A 145 -10.44 39.75 24.81
CA VAL A 145 -11.34 40.50 25.68
C VAL A 145 -10.52 41.67 26.20
N GLN A 146 -10.71 42.85 25.62
CA GLN A 146 -10.23 44.11 26.17
C GLN A 146 -11.15 44.47 27.35
N GLU A 147 -10.56 44.60 28.54
CA GLU A 147 -11.21 45.14 29.76
C GLU A 147 -11.60 46.62 29.59
#